data_AF-A0A955JIX9-F1
#
_entry.id   AF-A0A955JIX9-F1
#
_cell.length_a   1.000
_cell.length_b   1.000
_cell.length_c   1.000
_cell.angle_alpha   90.00
_cell.angle_beta   90.00
_cell.angle_gamma   90.00
#
_symmetry.space_group_name_H-M   'P 1'
#
loop_
_entity.id
_entity.type
_entity.pdbx_description
1 polymer ?
#
loop_
_entity_poly.entity_id
_entity_poly.type
_entity_poly.pdbx_seq_one_letter_code
_entity_poly.pdbx_strand_id
1 'polypeptide(L)'
;MTTNIILDEYNAQTGYFEKRIAWSELEEGSDLWLFYQITNFGDAWNKLIVTLTPSFADSVFYQKDVTNNTLIIMSRSKGEVSTRLSADRFDAGEWPNLRPDQDSGSTHFTLPGKP
;
A
#
# COMPACT_ATOMS: atom_id res chain seq x y z
N MET A 1 -3.06 -5.55 -2.90
CA MET A 1 -3.57 -5.19 -4.23
C MET A 1 -2.43 -5.11 -5.24
N THR A 2 -2.68 -5.42 -6.52
CA THR A 2 -1.74 -5.19 -7.62
C THR A 2 -2.40 -4.34 -8.70
N THR A 3 -1.70 -3.36 -9.26
CA THR A 3 -2.19 -2.52 -10.37
C THR A 3 -1.02 -1.98 -11.19
N ASN A 4 -1.27 -1.63 -12.45
CA ASN A 4 -0.28 -0.99 -13.32
C ASN A 4 -0.54 0.51 -13.36
N ILE A 5 0.51 1.30 -13.14
CA ILE A 5 0.44 2.76 -13.11
C ILE A 5 1.28 3.30 -14.26
N ILE A 6 0.69 4.20 -15.04
CA ILE A 6 1.39 4.89 -16.12
C ILE A 6 2.00 6.18 -15.56
N LEU A 7 3.31 6.35 -15.75
CA LEU A 7 4.05 7.58 -15.51
C LEU A 7 4.26 8.29 -16.85
N ASP A 8 3.47 9.31 -17.13
CA ASP A 8 3.51 10.09 -18.37
C ASP A 8 3.50 11.62 -18.13
N GLU A 9 3.00 12.06 -16.98
CA GLU A 9 2.97 13.45 -16.54
C GLU A 9 4.33 13.89 -15.99
N TYR A 10 4.99 14.84 -16.67
CA TYR A 10 6.28 15.41 -16.24
C TYR A 10 6.08 16.63 -15.35
N ASN A 11 6.68 16.63 -14.16
CA ASN A 11 6.71 17.76 -13.24
C ASN A 11 8.04 18.51 -13.38
N ALA A 12 7.99 19.72 -13.94
CA ALA A 12 9.18 20.54 -14.17
C ALA A 12 9.85 21.07 -12.89
N GLN A 13 9.13 21.11 -11.76
CA GLN A 13 9.63 21.65 -10.49
C GLN A 13 10.50 20.62 -9.77
N THR A 14 10.13 19.34 -9.87
CA THR A 14 10.84 18.22 -9.26
C THR A 14 11.81 17.56 -10.24
N GLY A 15 11.54 17.65 -11.54
CA GLY A 15 12.33 17.05 -12.61
C GLY A 15 12.01 15.58 -12.88
N TYR A 16 10.85 15.07 -12.43
CA TYR A 16 10.44 13.68 -12.56
C TYR A 16 9.12 13.53 -13.31
N PHE A 17 8.90 12.34 -13.89
CA PHE A 17 7.58 11.85 -14.24
C PHE A 17 6.90 11.32 -12.97
N GLU A 18 5.71 11.79 -12.69
CA GLU A 18 5.04 11.54 -11.42
C GLU A 18 3.62 11.03 -11.63
N LYS A 19 3.19 10.10 -10.78
CA LYS A 19 1.77 9.84 -10.57
C LYS A 19 1.41 10.10 -9.12
N ARG A 20 0.47 11.02 -8.93
CA ARG A 20 -0.13 11.31 -7.63
C ARG A 20 -1.37 10.44 -7.43
N ILE A 21 -1.34 9.61 -6.40
CA ILE A 21 -2.52 8.88 -5.91
C ILE A 21 -2.99 9.58 -4.65
N ALA A 22 -3.99 10.45 -4.81
CA ALA A 22 -4.66 11.11 -3.69
C ALA A 22 -5.85 10.24 -3.23
N TRP A 23 -5.75 9.62 -2.06
CA TRP A 23 -6.74 8.62 -1.62
C TRP A 23 -8.13 9.22 -1.40
N SER A 24 -8.22 10.51 -1.07
CA SER A 24 -9.46 11.27 -0.91
C SER A 24 -10.16 11.61 -2.22
N GLU A 25 -9.47 11.49 -3.35
CA GLU A 25 -9.95 11.87 -4.68
C GLU A 25 -10.21 10.64 -5.58
N LEU A 26 -10.09 9.44 -5.04
CA LEU A 26 -10.28 8.20 -5.79
C LEU A 26 -11.75 8.01 -6.17
N GLU A 27 -11.96 7.52 -7.39
CA GLU A 27 -13.28 7.11 -7.85
C GLU A 27 -13.82 5.98 -6.95
N GLU A 28 -15.02 6.19 -6.42
CA GLU A 28 -15.71 5.22 -5.58
C GLU A 28 -15.88 3.88 -6.31
N GLY A 29 -15.55 2.78 -5.65
CA GLY A 29 -15.61 1.44 -6.24
C GLY A 29 -14.40 1.05 -7.10
N SER A 30 -13.47 1.96 -7.38
CA SER A 30 -12.20 1.58 -8.03
C SER A 30 -11.36 0.65 -7.15
N ASP A 31 -10.45 -0.12 -7.75
CA ASP A 31 -9.62 -1.06 -6.99
C ASP A 31 -8.78 -0.36 -5.91
N LEU A 32 -8.23 0.83 -6.21
CA LEU A 32 -7.44 1.62 -5.25
C LEU A 32 -8.33 2.16 -4.13
N TRP A 33 -9.56 2.58 -4.46
CA TRP A 33 -10.53 3.02 -3.47
C TRP A 33 -10.89 1.87 -2.54
N LEU A 34 -11.20 0.68 -3.07
CA LEU A 34 -11.55 -0.48 -2.28
C LEU A 34 -10.38 -0.91 -1.38
N PHE A 35 -9.16 -0.90 -1.90
CA PHE A 35 -7.96 -1.15 -1.11
C PHE A 35 -7.84 -0.18 0.07
N TYR A 36 -8.09 1.11 -0.15
CA TYR A 36 -8.09 2.12 0.90
C TYR A 36 -9.20 1.89 1.95
N GLN A 37 -10.40 1.50 1.53
CA GLN A 37 -11.51 1.24 2.48
C GLN A 37 -11.26 0.04 3.40
N ILE A 38 -10.57 -1.01 2.93
CA ILE A 38 -10.40 -2.26 3.70
C ILE A 38 -9.11 -2.31 4.52
N THR A 39 -8.30 -1.26 4.50
CA THR A 39 -7.00 -1.22 5.16
C THR A 39 -6.90 -0.05 6.14
N ASN A 40 -5.99 -0.15 7.10
CA ASN A 40 -5.79 0.86 8.14
C ASN A 40 -4.71 1.92 7.78
N PHE A 41 -4.29 2.00 6.52
CA PHE A 41 -3.25 2.97 6.17
C PHE A 41 -3.90 4.34 5.92
N GLY A 42 -3.94 5.13 6.99
CA GLY A 42 -4.30 6.54 7.04
C GLY A 42 -3.58 7.15 8.24
N ASP A 43 -3.72 6.52 9.40
CA ASP A 43 -2.88 6.77 10.58
C ASP A 43 -1.65 5.82 10.62
N ALA A 44 -1.76 4.62 10.03
CA ALA A 44 -0.69 3.61 10.01
C ALA A 44 0.10 3.55 8.68
N TRP A 45 0.48 4.71 8.12
CA TRP A 45 1.29 4.78 6.89
C TRP A 45 2.62 4.01 6.97
N ASN A 46 3.15 3.82 8.17
CA ASN A 46 4.34 3.00 8.41
C ASN A 46 4.13 1.51 8.07
N LYS A 47 2.88 1.04 8.03
CA LYS A 47 2.51 -0.35 7.66
C LYS A 47 2.22 -0.51 6.17
N LEU A 48 2.04 0.58 5.43
CA LEU A 48 1.91 0.51 3.97
C LEU A 48 3.25 0.10 3.34
N ILE A 49 3.27 -1.05 2.69
CA ILE A 49 4.37 -1.56 1.88
C ILE A 49 4.02 -1.31 0.41
N VAL A 50 4.94 -0.66 -0.29
CA VAL A 50 4.84 -0.36 -1.72
C VAL A 50 6.00 -1.06 -2.42
N THR A 51 5.68 -1.93 -3.37
CA THR A 51 6.65 -2.59 -4.24
C THR A 51 6.41 -2.15 -5.67
N LEU A 52 7.45 -1.64 -6.32
CA LEU A 52 7.39 -1.09 -7.66
C LEU A 52 8.32 -1.88 -8.58
N THR A 53 7.81 -2.24 -9.74
CA THR A 53 8.60 -2.89 -10.80
C THR A 53 8.40 -2.11 -12.09
N PRO A 54 9.40 -1.32 -12.54
CA PRO A 54 9.31 -0.63 -13.83
C PRO A 54 9.38 -1.60 -15.00
N SER A 55 8.67 -1.26 -16.09
CA SER A 55 8.82 -1.89 -17.40
C SER A 55 9.93 -1.26 -18.27
N PHE A 56 10.68 -0.31 -17.71
CA PHE A 56 11.73 0.47 -18.38
C PHE A 56 13.05 0.43 -17.59
N ALA A 57 14.15 0.79 -18.26
CA ALA A 57 15.51 0.70 -17.73
C ALA A 57 15.93 1.93 -16.91
N ASP A 58 15.11 2.31 -15.92
CA ASP A 58 15.39 3.42 -15.00
C ASP A 58 14.82 3.13 -13.61
N SER A 59 15.26 3.89 -12.61
CA SER A 59 14.85 3.73 -11.23
C SER A 59 13.48 4.35 -10.98
N VAL A 60 12.65 3.64 -10.23
CA VAL A 60 11.36 4.12 -9.73
C VAL A 60 11.37 4.11 -8.22
N PHE A 61 10.87 5.18 -7.63
CA PHE A 61 10.74 5.31 -6.19
C PHE A 61 9.39 5.95 -5.84
N TYR A 62 9.07 6.01 -4.56
CA TYR A 62 7.83 6.61 -4.09
C TYR A 62 8.08 7.49 -2.88
N GLN A 63 7.16 8.42 -2.67
CA GLN A 63 7.07 9.24 -1.48
C GLN A 63 5.67 9.10 -0.87
N LYS A 64 5.65 8.92 0.46
CA LYS A 64 4.42 8.97 1.26
C LYS A 64 4.24 10.41 1.73
N ASP A 65 3.28 11.11 1.17
CA ASP A 65 2.85 12.42 1.66
C ASP A 65 1.66 12.20 2.61
N VAL A 66 2.01 11.93 3.86
CA VAL A 66 1.04 11.60 4.93
C VAL A 66 0.11 12.78 5.20
N THR A 67 0.64 14.01 5.15
CA THR A 67 -0.13 15.24 5.41
C THR A 67 -1.28 15.40 4.43
N ASN A 68 -1.03 15.15 3.14
CA ASN A 68 -2.03 15.27 2.09
C ASN A 68 -2.71 13.93 1.76
N ASN A 69 -2.52 12.90 2.58
CA ASN A 69 -3.03 11.55 2.35
C ASN A 69 -2.79 11.07 0.91
N THR A 70 -1.54 11.14 0.46
CA THR A 70 -1.17 10.95 -0.94
C THR A 70 0.06 10.05 -1.08
N LEU A 71 0.01 9.12 -2.03
CA LEU A 71 1.18 8.36 -2.48
C LEU A 71 1.65 8.93 -3.83
N ILE A 72 2.93 9.31 -3.92
CA ILE A 72 3.52 9.85 -5.14
C ILE A 72 4.52 8.83 -5.66
N ILE A 73 4.33 8.34 -6.88
CA ILE A 73 5.26 7.43 -7.57
C ILE A 73 6.02 8.23 -8.62
N MET A 74 7.34 8.09 -8.64
CA MET A 74 8.23 8.98 -9.40
C MET A 74 9.31 8.19 -10.14
N SER A 75 9.69 8.70 -11.32
CA SER A 75 10.76 8.17 -12.17
C SER A 75 11.35 9.28 -13.02
N ARG A 76 12.61 9.14 -13.47
CA ARG A 76 13.18 10.05 -14.50
C ARG A 76 12.72 9.71 -15.92
N SER A 77 12.23 8.50 -16.11
CA SER A 77 11.72 8.01 -17.38
C SER A 77 10.22 7.75 -17.31
N LYS A 78 9.51 8.08 -18.40
CA LYS A 78 8.10 7.71 -18.57
C LYS A 78 7.94 6.22 -18.84
N GLY A 79 6.81 5.65 -18.45
CA GLY A 79 6.48 4.25 -18.75
C GLY A 79 5.53 3.63 -17.73
N GLU A 80 5.29 2.33 -17.89
CA GLU A 80 4.43 1.56 -17.00
C GLU A 80 5.21 1.02 -15.79
N VAL A 81 4.61 1.13 -14.61
CA VAL A 81 5.12 0.57 -13.36
C VAL A 81 4.10 -0.38 -12.77
N SER A 82 4.46 -1.66 -12.68
CA SER A 82 3.67 -2.62 -11.93
C SER A 82 3.84 -2.36 -10.44
N THR A 83 2.72 -2.14 -9.77
CA THR A 83 2.67 -1.71 -8.37
C THR A 83 1.95 -2.76 -7.54
N ARG A 84 2.58 -3.19 -6.45
CA ARG A 84 1.96 -4.01 -5.41
C ARG A 84 1.89 -3.22 -4.12
N LEU A 85 0.68 -3.12 -3.58
CA LEU A 85 0.38 -2.45 -2.32
C LEU A 85 -0.07 -3.48 -1.29
N SER A 86 0.47 -3.37 -0.08
CA SER A 86 0.10 -4.19 1.06
C SER A 86 0.04 -3.34 2.31
N ALA A 87 -1.00 -3.49 3.11
CA ALA A 87 -1.16 -2.82 4.39
C ALA A 87 -2.00 -3.70 5.30
N ASP A 88 -1.97 -3.40 6.60
CA ASP A 88 -2.83 -4.06 7.58
C ASP A 88 -4.30 -3.73 7.29
N ARG A 89 -5.21 -4.67 7.60
CA ARG A 89 -6.65 -4.41 7.55
C ARG A 89 -7.05 -3.32 8.54
N PHE A 90 -8.12 -2.61 8.23
CA PHE A 90 -8.68 -1.56 9.11
C PHE A 90 -8.95 -2.08 10.55
N ASP A 91 -9.32 -3.35 10.69
CA ASP A 91 -9.66 -4.02 11.96
C ASP A 91 -8.56 -4.97 12.48
N ALA A 92 -7.33 -4.87 11.96
CA ALA A 92 -6.23 -5.78 12.35
C ALA A 92 -5.88 -5.71 13.84
N GLY A 93 -6.19 -4.60 14.52
CA GLY A 93 -6.03 -4.47 15.98
C GLY A 93 -7.11 -5.18 16.78
N GLU A 94 -8.32 -5.32 16.24
CA GLU A 94 -9.45 -6.00 16.88
C GLU A 94 -9.40 -7.52 16.65
N TRP A 95 -8.87 -7.94 15.49
CA TRP A 95 -8.74 -9.33 15.09
C TRP A 95 -7.27 -9.76 15.00
N PRO A 96 -6.59 -9.96 16.14
CA PRO A 96 -5.22 -10.45 16.14
C PRO A 96 -5.15 -11.90 15.62
N ASN A 97 -3.93 -12.31 15.23
CA ASN A 97 -3.68 -13.66 14.71
C ASN A 97 -3.94 -14.79 15.72
N LEU A 98 -3.99 -14.46 17.02
CA LEU A 98 -4.33 -15.38 18.09
C LEU A 98 -5.69 -14.98 18.63
N ARG A 99 -6.59 -15.96 18.84
CA ARG A 99 -7.88 -15.63 19.46
C ARG A 99 -7.67 -15.34 20.95
N PRO A 100 -8.39 -14.36 21.53
CA PRO A 100 -8.35 -14.12 22.98
C PRO A 100 -8.76 -15.34 23.82
N ASP A 101 -9.61 -16.22 23.29
CA ASP A 101 -10.11 -17.45 23.93
C ASP A 101 -9.34 -18.72 23.51
N GLN A 102 -8.20 -18.55 22.83
CA GLN A 102 -7.35 -19.67 22.41
C GLN A 102 -6.75 -20.45 23.59
N ASP A 103 -6.80 -19.89 24.81
CA ASP A 103 -6.33 -20.48 26.06
C ASP A 103 -7.48 -21.03 26.92
N SER A 104 -8.47 -21.67 26.29
CA SER A 104 -9.51 -22.42 26.99
C SER A 104 -9.18 -23.92 26.96
N GLY A 105 -9.43 -24.64 28.06
CA GLY A 105 -9.09 -26.05 28.22
C GLY A 105 -9.74 -27.02 27.21
N SER A 106 -10.55 -26.52 26.27
CA SER A 106 -11.23 -27.29 25.21
C SER A 106 -10.79 -26.92 23.78
N THR A 107 -9.86 -25.96 23.60
CA THR A 107 -9.45 -25.45 22.26
C THR A 107 -7.96 -25.63 21.95
N HIS A 108 -7.23 -26.46 22.70
CA HIS A 108 -5.78 -26.69 22.53
C HIS A 108 -5.42 -27.35 21.19
N PHE A 109 -5.10 -26.53 20.18
CA PHE A 109 -3.98 -26.80 19.29
C PHE A 109 -2.81 -25.96 19.77
N THR A 110 -1.88 -26.58 20.50
CA THR A 110 -0.62 -25.93 20.87
C THR A 110 0.14 -25.61 19.59
N LEU A 111 0.37 -24.34 19.29
CA LEU A 111 1.27 -23.94 18.22
C LEU A 111 2.69 -24.05 18.78
N PRO A 112 3.47 -25.11 18.47
CA PRO A 112 4.87 -25.12 18.88
C PRO A 112 5.56 -23.92 18.22
N GLY A 113 6.16 -23.06 19.03
CA GLY A 113 7.13 -22.09 18.53
C GLY A 113 8.23 -22.83 17.78
N LYS A 114 8.83 -22.19 16.76
CA LYS A 114 10.07 -22.73 16.18
C LYS A 114 11.10 -22.95 17.29
N PRO A 115 11.88 -24.06 17.24
CA PRO A 115 12.95 -24.31 18.22
C PRO A 115 13.99 -23.19 18.24
#